data_AF-A0A527IEF1-F1
#
_entry.id   AF-A0A527IEF1-F1
#
_cell.length_a   1.000
_cell.length_b   1.000
_cell.length_c   1.000
_cell.angle_alpha   90.00
_cell.angle_beta   90.00
_cell.angle_gamma   90.00
#
_symmetry.space_group_name_H-M   'P 1'
#
loop_
_entity.id
_entity.type
_entity.pdbx_description
1 polymer ?
#
loop_
_entity_poly.entity_id
_entity_poly.type
_entity_poly.pdbx_seq_one_letter_code
_entity_poly.pdbx_strand_id
1 'polypeptide(L)' 'CGTVKAYCSSGKFRVNANGKRIDVWLIYRCIDCDNSWNFGIFERCNRRDIDPTLLAALERNDPALAHRHAFDVIAL' A
#
# COMPACT_ATOMS: atom_id res chain seq x y z
N CYS A 1 -3.71 -19.67 9.37
CA CYS A 1 -4.70 -19.45 8.29
C CYS A 1 -4.39 -20.42 7.15
N GLY A 2 -5.33 -21.29 6.75
CA GLY A 2 -5.07 -22.42 5.81
C GLY A 2 -6.12 -22.59 4.70
N THR A 3 -6.84 -21.51 4.36
CA THR A 3 -7.87 -21.49 3.30
C THR A 3 -7.71 -20.18 2.53
N VAL A 4 -8.03 -20.15 1.22
CA VAL A 4 -8.08 -18.92 0.43
C VAL A 4 -9.11 -18.00 1.08
N LYS A 5 -8.64 -16.94 1.75
CA LYS A 5 -9.47 -16.00 2.51
C LYS A 5 -9.32 -14.61 1.93
N ALA A 6 -10.42 -13.89 1.86
CA ALA A 6 -10.43 -12.51 1.36
C ALA A 6 -9.64 -11.62 2.32
N TYR A 7 -8.54 -11.05 1.83
CA TYR A 7 -7.90 -9.92 2.46
C TYR A 7 -8.63 -8.65 2.03
N CYS A 8 -8.89 -7.73 2.96
CA CYS A 8 -9.42 -6.40 2.64
C CYS A 8 -8.33 -5.35 2.75
N SER A 9 -8.38 -4.32 1.88
CA SER A 9 -7.50 -3.16 2.04
C SER A 9 -7.81 -2.48 3.36
N SER A 10 -6.77 -2.21 4.16
CA SER A 10 -6.91 -1.47 5.41
C SER A 10 -7.04 0.04 5.21
N GLY A 11 -6.88 0.53 3.97
CA GLY A 11 -6.83 1.96 3.67
C GLY A 11 -5.54 2.66 4.11
N LYS A 12 -4.54 1.90 4.59
CA LYS A 12 -3.28 2.44 5.13
C LYS A 12 -2.09 2.05 4.28
N PHE A 13 -1.23 3.02 4.02
CA PHE A 13 0.08 2.82 3.42
C PHE A 13 1.16 2.73 4.51
N ARG A 14 2.17 1.91 4.23
CA ARG A 14 3.46 1.98 4.90
C ARG A 14 4.44 2.61 3.93
N VAL A 15 4.95 3.79 4.28
CA VAL A 15 5.97 4.51 3.52
C VAL A 15 7.28 4.40 4.31
N ASN A 16 8.25 3.67 3.77
CA ASN A 16 9.57 3.53 4.35
C ASN A 16 10.60 4.29 3.51
N ALA A 17 11.50 5.02 4.18
CA ALA A 17 12.61 5.70 3.54
C ALA A 17 13.94 5.10 3.99
N ASN A 18 14.81 4.78 3.04
CA ASN A 18 16.20 4.40 3.28
C ASN A 18 17.13 5.23 2.39
N GLY A 19 17.64 6.33 2.97
CA GLY A 19 18.39 7.34 2.23
C GLY A 19 17.51 8.01 1.16
N LYS A 20 17.88 7.86 -0.11
CA LYS A 20 17.12 8.40 -1.25
C LYS A 20 16.06 7.44 -1.79
N ARG A 21 15.96 6.22 -1.24
CA ARG A 21 15.05 5.18 -1.71
C ARG A 21 13.80 5.14 -0.84
N ILE A 22 12.65 4.99 -1.49
CA ILE A 22 11.34 4.86 -0.86
C ILE A 22 10.76 3.50 -1.24
N ASP A 23 10.22 2.81 -0.25
CA ASP A 23 9.38 1.64 -0.40
C ASP A 23 7.97 1.99 0.12
N VAL A 24 6.94 1.64 -0.64
CA VAL A 24 5.54 1.91 -0.30
C VAL A 24 4.73 0.63 -0.44
N TRP A 25 4.01 0.28 0.62
CA TRP A 25 3.04 -0.82 0.59
C TRP A 25 1.65 -0.34 0.99
N LEU A 26 0.62 -0.81 0.30
CA LEU A 26 -0.75 -0.80 0.82
C LEU A 26 -0.94 -2.00 1.74
N ILE A 27 -1.38 -1.75 2.97
CA ILE A 27 -1.57 -2.80 3.96
C ILE A 27 -2.97 -3.40 3.76
N TYR A 28 -3.01 -4.70 3.56
CA TYR A 28 -4.22 -5.51 3.60
C TYR A 28 -4.31 -6.27 4.92
N ARG A 29 -5.53 -6.60 5.34
CA ARG A 29 -5.80 -7.38 6.55
C ARG A 29 -6.71 -8.55 6.27
N CYS A 30 -6.40 -9.68 6.90
CA CYS A 30 -7.27 -10.84 6.91
C CYS A 30 -8.54 -10.50 7.69
N ILE A 31 -9.71 -10.72 7.09
CA ILE A 31 -11.01 -10.41 7.71
C ILE A 31 -11.30 -11.22 8.98
N ASP A 32 -10.62 -12.36 9.17
CA ASP A 32 -10.91 -13.29 10.28
C ASP A 32 -9.91 -13.19 11.43
N CYS A 33 -8.64 -12.89 11.15
CA CYS A 33 -7.57 -12.98 12.15
C CYS A 33 -6.68 -11.74 12.23
N ASP A 34 -7.03 -10.66 11.51
CA ASP A 34 -6.31 -9.39 11.47
C ASP A 34 -4.83 -9.47 11.05
N ASN A 35 -4.39 -10.61 10.51
CA ASN A 35 -3.04 -10.75 9.98
C ASN A 35 -2.84 -9.78 8.81
N SER A 36 -1.67 -9.13 8.75
CA SER A 36 -1.36 -8.16 7.71
C SER A 36 -0.68 -8.80 6.50
N TRP A 37 -1.05 -8.36 5.31
CA TRP A 37 -0.31 -8.57 4.07
C TRP A 37 0.05 -7.21 3.47
N ASN A 38 1.26 -7.06 2.95
CA ASN A 38 1.73 -5.82 2.35
C ASN A 38 1.71 -5.97 0.82
N PHE A 39 0.90 -5.17 0.15
CA PHE A 39 0.88 -5.09 -1.31
C PHE A 39 1.83 -3.98 -1.78
N GLY A 40 2.84 -4.34 -2.57
CA GLY A 40 3.85 -3.39 -3.05
C GLY A 40 3.27 -2.40 -4.07
N ILE A 41 3.46 -1.11 -3.82
CA ILE A 41 3.14 -0.02 -4.77
C ILE A 41 4.42 0.54 -5.37
N PHE A 42 5.41 0.82 -4.51
CA PHE A 42 6.74 1.25 -4.92
C PHE A 42 7.78 0.41 -4.19
N GLU A 43 8.76 -0.09 -4.93
CA GLU A 43 9.88 -0.83 -4.34
C GLU A 43 11.18 -0.16 -4.78
N ARG A 44 11.92 0.38 -3.81
CA ARG A 44 13.23 1.01 -3.97
C ARG A 44 13.22 2.15 -5.01
N CYS A 45 12.12 2.87 -5.11
CA CYS A 45 12.00 4.04 -5.98
C CYS A 45 12.85 5.20 -5.44
N ASN A 46 13.49 5.99 -6.29
CA ASN A 46 14.15 7.21 -5.82
C ASN A 46 13.06 8.21 -5.41
N ARG A 47 13.21 8.84 -4.25
CA ARG A 47 12.26 9.87 -3.76
C ARG A 47 12.01 10.96 -4.80
N ARG A 48 13.01 11.32 -5.60
CA ARG A 48 12.90 12.37 -6.62
C ARG A 48 12.07 11.97 -7.84
N ASP A 49 11.88 10.68 -8.04
CA ASP A 49 11.13 10.14 -9.17
C ASP A 49 9.64 9.96 -8.81
N ILE A 50 9.28 10.16 -7.54
CA ILE A 50 7.90 10.11 -7.05
C ILE A 50 7.37 11.55 -7.00
N ASP A 51 6.21 11.77 -7.63
CA ASP A 51 5.53 13.06 -7.56
C ASP A 51 5.32 13.47 -6.09
N PRO A 52 5.71 14.70 -5.68
CA PRO A 52 5.62 15.12 -4.28
C PRO A 52 4.20 15.11 -3.73
N THR A 53 3.18 15.39 -4.55
CA THR A 53 1.78 15.36 -4.14
C THR A 53 1.31 13.93 -3.92
N LEU A 54 1.75 13.01 -4.78
CA LEU A 54 1.52 11.57 -4.61
C LEU A 54 2.18 11.06 -3.33
N LEU A 55 3.45 11.41 -3.09
CA LEU A 55 4.16 10.99 -1.87
C LEU A 55 3.43 11.50 -0.61
N ALA A 56 3.03 12.77 -0.59
CA ALA A 56 2.26 13.34 0.52
C ALA A 56 0.89 12.67 0.68
N ALA A 57 0.27 12.18 -0.40
CA ALA A 57 -0.98 11.43 -0.36
C ALA A 57 -0.82 10.04 0.25
N LEU A 58 0.29 9.37 -0.07
CA LEU A 58 0.65 8.08 0.54
C LEU A 58 0.95 8.24 2.03
N GLU A 59 1.73 9.26 2.41
CA GLU A 59 2.09 9.53 3.80
C GLU A 59 0.86 9.87 4.68
N ARG A 60 -0.14 10.57 4.14
CA ARG A 60 -1.38 10.91 4.88
C ARG A 60 -2.46 9.81 4.85
N ASN A 61 -2.21 8.68 4.19
CA ASN A 61 -3.22 7.64 3.97
C ASN A 61 -4.47 8.16 3.24
N ASP A 62 -4.27 8.85 2.13
CA ASP A 62 -5.38 9.38 1.34
C ASP A 62 -6.38 8.27 0.94
N PRO A 63 -7.66 8.34 1.37
CA PRO A 63 -8.62 7.27 1.18
C PRO A 63 -8.94 6.99 -0.30
N ALA A 64 -8.97 8.04 -1.13
CA ALA A 64 -9.25 7.89 -2.56
C ALA A 64 -8.08 7.20 -3.27
N LEU A 65 -6.85 7.53 -2.87
CA LEU A 65 -5.66 6.85 -3.38
C LEU A 65 -5.59 5.38 -2.94
N ALA A 66 -5.92 5.09 -1.67
CA ALA A 66 -5.96 3.72 -1.17
C ALA A 66 -7.03 2.89 -1.87
N HIS A 67 -8.19 3.48 -2.14
CA HIS A 67 -9.24 2.84 -2.93
C HIS A 67 -8.76 2.56 -4.36
N ARG A 68 -8.16 3.53 -5.05
CA ARG A 68 -7.63 3.33 -6.40
C ARG A 68 -6.66 2.13 -6.46
N HIS A 69 -5.65 2.14 -5.61
CA HIS A 69 -4.68 1.04 -5.57
C HIS A 69 -5.28 -0.30 -5.12
N ALA A 70 -6.35 -0.30 -4.32
CA ALA A 70 -6.99 -1.54 -3.89
C ALA A 70 -7.80 -2.22 -5.01
N PHE A 71 -8.38 -1.42 -5.91
CA PHE A 71 -9.23 -1.91 -7.01
C PHE A 71 -8.45 -2.19 -8.28
N ASP A 72 -7.29 -1.55 -8.48
CA ASP A 72 -6.35 -1.93 -9.54
C ASP A 72 -5.89 -3.42 -9.41
N VAL A 73 -5.98 -4.00 -8.20
CA VAL A 73 -5.64 -5.41 -7.91
C VAL A 73 -6.76 -6.39 -8.31
N ILE A 74 -8.01 -5.94 -8.45
CA ILE A 74 -9.15 -6.81 -8.81
C ILE A 74 -9.18 -7.08 -10.33
N ALA A 75 -8.39 -6.37 -11.13
CA ALA A 75 -8.39 -6.46 -12.59
C ALA A 75 -7.39 -7.48 -13.19
N LEU A 76 -6.77 -8.36 -12.39
CA LEU A 76 -5.80 -9.37 -12.84
C LEU A 76 -6.23 -10.80 -12.52
#